data_AF-A0A2N0SIW6-F1
#
_entry.id   AF-A0A2N0SIW6-F1
#
_cell.length_a   1.000
_cell.length_b   1.000
_cell.length_c   1.000
_cell.angle_alpha   90.00
_cell.angle_beta   90.00
_cell.angle_gamma   90.00
#
_symmetry.space_group_name_H-M   'P 1'
#
loop_
_entity.id
_entity.type
_entity.pdbx_description
1 polymer ?
#
loop_
_entity_poly.entity_id
_entity_poly.type
_entity_poly.pdbx_seq_one_letter_code
_entity_poly.pdbx_strand_id
1 'polypeptide(L)'
;MDKEITFYQDIKPLFREKDRNCMYFSFDLYDYEAVCDKADEIYKRLTSENEGQMPPSGAGGKWNQEKIDKFKKWMETGKKKGLPPEREAFYKLLNNESFPEFLPTAKKMAYDYLDKAKSLIENPPSELGRYGKLLKHFEFTQDAFNKRLQHIYDYVKEEVDKYEPANDPIYNSRKDVIESIRQWAPFNQTDGAWLRYAVKLGPTDEITSLLSEILQDELGNGKAEHNHSTLYTTLLASCGINLPEVYQRAYAEDPRFLDSAFSIPALSLCISQFSDLFFPEILGFTLLIEWTVLEVAPNIKLFKYYGLNPHFYEMHVAIDNASSGHGANAKRSIELYLDHVRQNGGDDAVQEHWRRIWIGFASLWSAGTLARDFEEMLYQKRIGKPDLRQRMIKMIAHKAPYASRNHNDRKFGDKFINELFNNPEGFLDALVESSYVVK
;
A
#
# COMPACT_ATOMS: atom_id res chain seq x y z
N MET A 1 -22.43 21.16 13.53
CA MET A 1 -22.94 20.43 12.35
C MET A 1 -22.90 18.95 12.71
N ASP A 2 -23.96 18.21 12.37
CA ASP A 2 -23.94 16.75 12.51
C ASP A 2 -22.78 16.18 11.70
N LYS A 3 -21.94 15.36 12.35
CA LYS A 3 -20.82 14.69 11.68
C LYS A 3 -21.35 13.86 10.52
N GLU A 4 -20.82 14.10 9.33
CA GLU A 4 -21.14 13.33 8.14
C GLU A 4 -20.74 11.87 8.34
N ILE A 5 -21.62 10.94 8.00
CA ILE A 5 -21.39 9.50 8.11
C ILE A 5 -21.11 8.95 6.72
N THR A 6 -20.00 8.25 6.57
CA THR A 6 -19.57 7.68 5.29
C THR A 6 -19.20 6.20 5.42
N PHE A 7 -19.18 5.50 4.29
CA PHE A 7 -18.91 4.07 4.29
C PHE A 7 -17.52 3.76 4.85
N TYR A 8 -16.46 4.35 4.29
CA TYR A 8 -15.09 3.99 4.69
C TYR A 8 -14.73 4.41 6.12
N GLN A 9 -15.21 5.57 6.60
CA GLN A 9 -14.85 6.08 7.92
C GLN A 9 -15.74 5.50 9.03
N ASP A 10 -17.03 5.24 8.76
CA ASP A 10 -18.00 4.99 9.83
C ASP A 10 -18.72 3.64 9.73
N ILE A 11 -18.83 3.05 8.53
CA ILE A 11 -19.59 1.80 8.30
C ILE A 11 -18.68 0.58 8.14
N LYS A 12 -17.68 0.65 7.25
CA LYS A 12 -16.70 -0.41 7.03
C LYS A 12 -16.05 -0.87 8.35
N PRO A 13 -15.64 0.02 9.28
CA PRO A 13 -15.05 -0.39 10.56
C PRO A 13 -16.01 -1.14 11.50
N LEU A 14 -17.32 -1.12 11.24
CA LEU A 14 -18.31 -1.87 12.02
C LEU A 14 -18.30 -3.37 11.66
N PHE A 15 -17.88 -3.71 10.44
CA PHE A 15 -17.68 -5.07 9.98
C PHE A 15 -16.28 -5.54 10.36
N ARG A 16 -16.18 -6.66 11.07
CA ARG A 16 -14.89 -7.28 11.38
C ARG A 16 -14.44 -8.15 10.21
N GLU A 17 -13.15 -8.46 10.17
CA GLU A 17 -12.60 -9.37 9.17
C GLU A 17 -13.30 -10.74 9.19
N LYS A 18 -13.61 -11.26 10.39
CA LYS A 18 -14.38 -12.50 10.52
C LYS A 18 -15.80 -12.38 9.94
N ASP A 19 -16.44 -11.22 10.09
CA ASP A 19 -17.78 -10.98 9.53
C ASP A 19 -17.70 -10.99 7.99
N ARG A 20 -16.70 -10.31 7.43
CA ARG A 20 -16.38 -10.32 5.99
C ARG A 20 -16.13 -11.73 5.47
N ASN A 21 -15.28 -12.50 6.15
CA ASN A 21 -14.94 -13.88 5.75
C ASN A 21 -16.18 -14.79 5.77
N CYS A 22 -17.07 -14.61 6.75
CA CYS A 22 -18.33 -15.33 6.79
C CYS A 22 -19.29 -14.93 5.66
N MET A 23 -19.28 -13.67 5.20
CA MET A 23 -20.19 -13.18 4.15
C MET A 23 -19.61 -13.27 2.74
N TYR A 24 -18.32 -13.54 2.60
CA TYR A 24 -17.60 -13.51 1.32
C TYR A 24 -18.20 -14.42 0.24
N PHE A 25 -18.94 -15.47 0.63
CA PHE A 25 -19.66 -16.34 -0.31
C PHE A 25 -20.83 -15.63 -1.01
N SER A 26 -21.38 -14.58 -0.40
CA SER A 26 -22.51 -13.81 -0.88
C SER A 26 -22.05 -12.50 -1.52
N PHE A 27 -21.32 -11.67 -0.77
CA PHE A 27 -20.71 -10.43 -1.25
C PHE A 27 -19.65 -9.94 -0.24
N ASP A 28 -18.82 -8.99 -0.66
CA ASP A 28 -17.77 -8.44 0.18
C ASP A 28 -18.28 -7.29 1.07
N LEU A 29 -18.26 -7.47 2.40
CA LEU A 29 -18.65 -6.43 3.37
C LEU A 29 -17.68 -5.24 3.42
N TYR A 30 -16.52 -5.33 2.80
CA TYR A 30 -15.58 -4.21 2.67
C TYR A 30 -15.69 -3.48 1.33
N ASP A 31 -16.52 -3.98 0.41
CA ASP A 31 -16.82 -3.32 -0.85
C ASP A 31 -18.02 -2.38 -0.69
N TYR A 32 -17.82 -1.12 -1.06
CA TYR A 32 -18.84 -0.09 -0.92
C TYR A 32 -20.07 -0.40 -1.78
N GLU A 33 -19.89 -0.75 -3.05
CA GLU A 33 -21.02 -0.95 -3.98
C GLU A 33 -21.88 -2.13 -3.51
N ALA A 34 -21.23 -3.24 -3.14
CA ALA A 34 -21.91 -4.39 -2.59
C ALA A 34 -22.72 -4.08 -1.32
N VAL A 35 -22.14 -3.34 -0.36
CA VAL A 35 -22.85 -2.96 0.87
C VAL A 35 -23.95 -1.93 0.60
N CYS A 36 -23.73 -1.01 -0.32
CA CYS A 36 -24.71 -0.01 -0.75
C CYS A 36 -25.96 -0.68 -1.37
N ASP A 37 -25.72 -1.61 -2.30
CA ASP A 37 -26.73 -2.41 -2.98
C ASP A 37 -27.51 -3.29 -2.01
N LYS A 38 -26.83 -3.81 -0.99
CA LYS A 38 -27.41 -4.73 0.01
C LYS A 38 -27.83 -4.06 1.32
N ALA A 39 -27.81 -2.73 1.40
CA ALA A 39 -27.99 -2.01 2.66
C ALA A 39 -29.31 -2.34 3.37
N ASP A 40 -30.43 -2.42 2.64
CA ASP A 40 -31.74 -2.74 3.22
C ASP A 40 -31.81 -4.19 3.74
N GLU A 41 -31.22 -5.13 3.01
CA GLU A 41 -31.11 -6.53 3.43
C GLU A 41 -30.24 -6.66 4.68
N ILE A 42 -29.10 -5.97 4.72
CA ILE A 42 -28.19 -5.92 5.87
C ILE A 42 -28.92 -5.33 7.07
N TYR A 43 -29.58 -4.17 6.92
CA TYR A 43 -30.30 -3.51 8.02
C TYR A 43 -31.40 -4.39 8.58
N LYS A 44 -32.21 -5.02 7.72
CA LYS A 44 -33.25 -5.98 8.15
C LYS A 44 -32.67 -7.13 8.98
N ARG A 45 -31.49 -7.64 8.60
CA ARG A 45 -30.78 -8.69 9.35
C ARG A 45 -30.23 -8.18 10.69
N LEU A 46 -29.69 -6.95 10.72
CA LEU A 46 -29.18 -6.31 11.93
C LEU A 46 -30.29 -6.08 12.97
N THR A 47 -31.51 -5.75 12.54
CA THR A 47 -32.66 -5.47 13.43
C THR A 47 -33.54 -6.68 13.73
N SER A 48 -33.25 -7.85 13.17
CA SER A 48 -34.12 -9.03 13.34
C SER A 48 -33.93 -9.69 14.72
N GLU A 49 -35.02 -9.82 15.47
CA GLU A 49 -35.03 -10.54 16.75
C GLU A 49 -34.93 -12.06 16.57
N ASN A 50 -35.57 -12.61 15.53
CA ASN A 50 -35.70 -14.04 15.26
C ASN A 50 -34.68 -14.61 14.25
N GLU A 51 -34.03 -13.77 13.43
CA GLU A 51 -33.06 -14.17 12.38
C GLU A 51 -31.71 -13.43 12.46
N GLY A 52 -31.47 -12.64 13.51
CA GLY A 52 -30.29 -11.79 13.67
C GLY A 52 -28.99 -12.59 13.86
N GLN A 53 -28.42 -13.07 12.77
CA GLN A 53 -27.14 -13.80 12.72
C GLN A 53 -25.99 -12.95 12.12
N MET A 54 -26.16 -11.63 12.07
CA MET A 54 -25.15 -10.71 11.57
C MET A 54 -24.82 -9.67 12.65
N PRO A 55 -23.60 -9.69 13.18
CA PRO A 55 -22.59 -10.73 12.97
C PRO A 55 -22.89 -12.07 13.66
N PRO A 56 -22.28 -13.19 13.23
CA PRO A 56 -22.44 -14.49 13.88
C PRO A 56 -22.05 -14.45 15.36
N SER A 57 -22.70 -15.24 16.21
CA SER A 57 -22.39 -15.32 17.65
C SER A 57 -20.92 -15.64 17.92
N GLY A 58 -20.33 -16.55 17.14
CA GLY A 58 -18.90 -16.89 17.20
C GLY A 58 -17.94 -15.81 16.70
N ALA A 59 -18.44 -14.73 16.10
CA ALA A 59 -17.63 -13.61 15.61
C ALA A 59 -17.55 -12.44 16.60
N GLY A 60 -18.23 -12.53 17.75
CA GLY A 60 -18.30 -11.47 18.77
C GLY A 60 -19.68 -10.81 18.85
N GLY A 61 -20.74 -11.53 18.47
CA GLY A 61 -22.13 -11.19 18.76
C GLY A 61 -22.77 -10.09 17.90
N LYS A 62 -24.07 -9.89 18.12
CA LYS A 62 -24.92 -8.88 17.47
C LYS A 62 -24.35 -7.47 17.68
N TRP A 63 -24.59 -6.59 16.72
CA TRP A 63 -24.32 -5.16 16.90
C TRP A 63 -25.19 -4.59 18.04
N ASN A 64 -24.64 -3.63 18.79
CA ASN A 64 -25.42 -2.85 19.74
C ASN A 64 -26.26 -1.79 19.00
N GLN A 65 -27.20 -1.16 19.71
CA GLN A 65 -28.11 -0.18 19.11
C GLN A 65 -27.36 0.99 18.47
N GLU A 66 -26.28 1.47 19.08
CA GLU A 66 -25.46 2.57 18.54
C GLU A 66 -24.91 2.27 17.13
N LYS A 67 -24.40 1.05 16.91
CA LYS A 67 -23.90 0.63 15.59
C LYS A 67 -25.02 0.51 14.56
N ILE A 68 -26.18 0.00 14.99
CA ILE A 68 -27.38 -0.12 14.14
C ILE A 68 -27.87 1.28 13.73
N ASP A 69 -27.97 2.20 14.69
CA ASP A 69 -28.39 3.59 14.45
C ASP A 69 -27.42 4.31 13.51
N LYS A 70 -26.11 4.05 13.65
CA LYS A 70 -25.08 4.59 12.75
C LYS A 70 -25.25 4.10 11.32
N PHE A 71 -25.49 2.80 11.13
CA PHE A 71 -25.77 2.21 9.81
C PHE A 71 -27.06 2.76 9.21
N LYS A 72 -28.12 2.86 10.02
CA LYS A 72 -29.39 3.45 9.61
C LYS A 72 -29.21 4.90 9.15
N LYS A 73 -28.49 5.70 9.94
CA LYS A 73 -28.22 7.10 9.59
C LYS A 73 -27.43 7.22 8.29
N TRP A 74 -26.46 6.34 8.04
CA TRP A 74 -25.77 6.27 6.74
C TRP A 74 -26.72 5.97 5.57
N MET A 75 -27.67 5.04 5.76
CA MET A 75 -28.70 4.76 4.75
C MET A 75 -29.59 5.99 4.48
N GLU A 76 -30.04 6.65 5.55
CA GLU A 76 -30.93 7.83 5.48
C GLU A 76 -30.22 9.07 4.90
N THR A 77 -28.90 9.18 5.03
CA THR A 77 -28.10 10.30 4.50
C THR A 77 -27.53 10.04 3.09
N GLY A 78 -28.08 9.06 2.38
CA GLY A 78 -27.76 8.79 0.97
C GLY A 78 -26.57 7.86 0.76
N LYS A 79 -26.24 7.02 1.75
CA LYS A 79 -25.21 5.97 1.66
C LYS A 79 -23.86 6.49 1.16
N LYS A 80 -23.41 7.64 1.65
CA LYS A 80 -22.19 8.29 1.14
C LYS A 80 -20.97 7.38 1.24
N LYS A 81 -20.18 7.30 0.16
CA LYS A 81 -18.97 6.45 0.08
C LYS A 81 -17.85 6.90 1.03
N GLY A 82 -17.57 8.20 1.06
CA GLY A 82 -16.35 8.72 1.70
C GLY A 82 -15.10 8.31 0.93
N LEU A 83 -13.92 8.60 1.50
CA LEU A 83 -12.65 8.21 0.92
C LEU A 83 -12.12 6.92 1.55
N PRO A 84 -11.49 6.02 0.80
CA PRO A 84 -10.64 4.97 1.36
C PRO A 84 -9.69 5.51 2.45
N PRO A 85 -9.38 4.73 3.50
CA PRO A 85 -8.62 5.22 4.66
C PRO A 85 -7.31 5.91 4.31
N GLU A 86 -6.56 5.38 3.34
CA GLU A 86 -5.27 5.90 2.90
C GLU A 86 -5.40 7.25 2.17
N ARG A 87 -6.43 7.43 1.32
CA ARG A 87 -6.75 8.72 0.70
C ARG A 87 -7.17 9.76 1.73
N GLU A 88 -8.01 9.35 2.67
CA GLU A 88 -8.46 10.22 3.76
C GLU A 88 -7.28 10.64 4.65
N ALA A 89 -6.39 9.71 4.98
CA ALA A 89 -5.18 9.98 5.76
C ALA A 89 -4.24 10.91 5.02
N PHE A 90 -4.02 10.69 3.72
CA PHE A 90 -3.20 11.57 2.88
C PHE A 90 -3.69 13.02 2.94
N TYR A 91 -4.98 13.25 2.66
CA TYR A 91 -5.56 14.60 2.72
C TYR A 91 -5.49 15.21 4.12
N LYS A 92 -5.93 14.47 5.15
CA LYS A 92 -6.02 15.02 6.51
C LYS A 92 -4.66 15.28 7.13
N LEU A 93 -3.66 14.44 6.88
CA LEU A 93 -2.32 14.61 7.43
C LEU A 93 -1.51 15.69 6.72
N LEU A 94 -1.81 15.99 5.45
CA LEU A 94 -1.31 17.17 4.76
C LEU A 94 -1.96 18.47 5.25
N ASN A 95 -3.13 18.38 5.91
CA ASN A 95 -3.88 19.50 6.47
C ASN A 95 -4.11 19.32 7.99
N ASN A 96 -3.12 18.78 8.70
CA ASN A 96 -3.30 18.23 10.05
C ASN A 96 -3.86 19.23 11.08
N GLU A 97 -3.52 20.51 10.96
CA GLU A 97 -4.02 21.59 11.83
C GLU A 97 -5.55 21.73 11.78
N SER A 98 -6.17 21.34 10.65
CA SER A 98 -7.63 21.35 10.48
C SER A 98 -8.31 20.07 10.97
N PHE A 99 -7.55 19.01 11.24
CA PHE A 99 -8.06 17.67 11.58
C PHE A 99 -7.34 17.03 12.78
N PRO A 100 -7.19 17.72 13.93
CA PRO A 100 -6.50 17.16 15.09
C PRO A 100 -7.17 15.89 15.63
N GLU A 101 -8.48 15.71 15.42
CA GLU A 101 -9.23 14.52 15.81
C GLU A 101 -8.84 13.26 15.01
N PHE A 102 -8.14 13.40 13.88
CA PHE A 102 -7.67 12.30 13.07
C PHE A 102 -6.36 11.68 13.59
N LEU A 103 -5.62 12.37 14.46
CA LEU A 103 -4.32 11.91 14.95
C LEU A 103 -4.37 10.51 15.62
N PRO A 104 -5.35 10.17 16.48
CA PRO A 104 -5.46 8.82 17.01
C PRO A 104 -5.63 7.75 15.92
N THR A 105 -6.38 8.05 14.86
CA THR A 105 -6.56 7.16 13.70
C THR A 105 -5.25 7.02 12.92
N ALA A 106 -4.56 8.12 12.63
CA ALA A 106 -3.26 8.09 11.95
C ALA A 106 -2.23 7.26 12.73
N LYS A 107 -2.19 7.39 14.06
CA LYS A 107 -1.31 6.58 14.93
C LYS A 107 -1.63 5.09 14.82
N LYS A 108 -2.91 4.73 14.82
CA LYS A 108 -3.33 3.33 14.62
C LYS A 108 -2.91 2.83 13.24
N MET A 109 -3.11 3.62 12.20
CA MET A 109 -2.70 3.27 10.83
C MET A 109 -1.19 3.05 10.72
N ALA A 110 -0.37 3.86 11.40
CA ALA A 110 1.07 3.64 11.48
C ALA A 110 1.39 2.24 12.05
N TYR A 111 0.81 1.86 13.20
CA TYR A 111 0.98 0.51 13.74
C TYR A 111 0.49 -0.58 12.78
N ASP A 112 -0.69 -0.41 12.17
CA ASP A 112 -1.23 -1.39 11.22
C ASP A 112 -0.27 -1.63 10.02
N TYR A 113 0.42 -0.58 9.54
CA TYR A 113 1.45 -0.73 8.50
C TYR A 113 2.71 -1.45 9.01
N LEU A 114 3.19 -1.08 10.19
CA LEU A 114 4.38 -1.68 10.77
C LEU A 114 4.15 -3.16 11.13
N ASP A 115 2.93 -3.55 11.51
CA ASP A 115 2.54 -4.95 11.72
C ASP A 115 2.52 -5.76 10.42
N LYS A 116 2.10 -5.14 9.29
CA LYS A 116 2.24 -5.76 7.95
C LYS A 116 3.72 -5.95 7.59
N ALA A 117 4.57 -4.96 7.86
CA ALA A 117 6.00 -5.05 7.63
C ALA A 117 6.65 -6.17 8.45
N LYS A 118 6.25 -6.30 9.72
CA LYS A 118 6.68 -7.42 10.58
C LYS A 118 6.26 -8.77 10.00
N SER A 119 5.01 -8.88 9.54
CA SER A 119 4.51 -10.10 8.91
C SER A 119 5.29 -10.46 7.63
N LEU A 120 5.64 -9.45 6.82
CA LEU A 120 6.49 -9.60 5.63
C LEU A 120 7.89 -10.11 5.98
N ILE A 121 8.50 -9.58 7.04
CA ILE A 121 9.84 -9.99 7.51
C ILE A 121 9.83 -11.45 7.98
N GLU A 122 8.79 -11.85 8.72
CA GLU A 122 8.65 -13.22 9.24
C GLU A 122 8.36 -14.22 8.12
N ASN A 123 7.43 -13.86 7.23
CA ASN A 123 6.90 -14.72 6.18
C ASN A 123 6.91 -14.02 4.82
N PRO A 124 8.09 -13.80 4.21
CA PRO A 124 8.17 -13.12 2.93
C PRO A 124 7.47 -13.94 1.84
N PRO A 125 6.60 -13.33 1.02
CA PRO A 125 5.96 -14.01 -0.10
C PRO A 125 6.98 -14.63 -1.04
N SER A 126 6.65 -15.79 -1.61
CA SER A 126 7.54 -16.49 -2.54
C SER A 126 7.84 -15.67 -3.80
N GLU A 127 6.95 -14.76 -4.20
CA GLU A 127 7.14 -13.90 -5.37
C GLU A 127 8.36 -12.96 -5.21
N LEU A 128 8.75 -12.61 -3.98
CA LEU A 128 9.92 -11.78 -3.73
C LEU A 128 11.25 -12.52 -3.91
N GLY A 129 11.23 -13.84 -4.15
CA GLY A 129 12.40 -14.62 -4.53
C GLY A 129 13.62 -14.43 -3.61
N ARG A 130 14.77 -14.03 -4.18
CA ARG A 130 16.00 -13.75 -3.42
C ARG A 130 15.85 -12.52 -2.52
N TYR A 131 15.14 -11.49 -2.98
CA TYR A 131 14.93 -10.27 -2.22
C TYR A 131 14.14 -10.51 -0.94
N GLY A 132 13.10 -11.37 -0.99
CA GLY A 132 12.35 -11.77 0.21
C GLY A 132 13.23 -12.40 1.29
N LYS A 133 14.29 -13.13 0.92
CA LYS A 133 15.27 -13.66 1.88
C LYS A 133 16.12 -12.54 2.50
N LEU A 134 16.44 -11.51 1.71
CA LEU A 134 17.17 -10.32 2.17
C LEU A 134 16.33 -9.42 3.07
N LEU A 135 15.00 -9.54 3.08
CA LEU A 135 14.13 -8.82 4.02
C LEU A 135 14.01 -9.50 5.38
N LYS A 136 14.35 -10.79 5.51
CA LYS A 136 14.25 -11.50 6.79
C LYS A 136 15.11 -10.86 7.88
N HIS A 137 14.58 -10.83 9.09
CA HIS A 137 15.26 -10.32 10.27
C HIS A 137 16.60 -11.03 10.50
N PHE A 138 17.57 -10.30 11.03
CA PHE A 138 18.86 -10.79 11.48
C PHE A 138 19.32 -9.97 12.68
N GLU A 139 20.12 -10.57 13.56
CA GLU A 139 20.69 -9.86 14.71
C GLU A 139 21.65 -8.77 14.26
N PHE A 140 21.57 -7.61 14.92
CA PHE A 140 22.46 -6.51 14.63
C PHE A 140 23.86 -6.81 15.13
N THR A 141 24.80 -6.80 14.18
CA THR A 141 26.19 -6.44 14.41
C THR A 141 26.60 -5.51 13.27
N GLN A 142 27.61 -4.68 13.48
CA GLN A 142 28.10 -3.78 12.43
C GLN A 142 28.47 -4.55 11.14
N ASP A 143 29.10 -5.72 11.29
CA ASP A 143 29.48 -6.59 10.17
C ASP A 143 28.25 -7.19 9.46
N ALA A 144 27.28 -7.72 10.22
CA ALA A 144 26.05 -8.28 9.64
C ALA A 144 25.23 -7.21 8.90
N PHE A 145 25.16 -5.99 9.45
CA PHE A 145 24.47 -4.87 8.82
C PHE A 145 25.15 -4.47 7.51
N ASN A 146 26.47 -4.25 7.52
CA ASN A 146 27.24 -3.93 6.32
C ASN A 146 27.08 -5.01 5.23
N LYS A 147 27.21 -6.29 5.60
CA LYS A 147 27.06 -7.42 4.67
C LYS A 147 25.65 -7.48 4.09
N ARG A 148 24.61 -7.25 4.91
CA ARG A 148 23.22 -7.25 4.43
C ARG A 148 23.00 -6.14 3.40
N LEU A 149 23.45 -4.92 3.70
CA LEU A 149 23.32 -3.79 2.79
C LEU A 149 24.07 -4.00 1.48
N GLN A 150 25.26 -4.59 1.53
CA GLN A 150 26.00 -4.95 0.33
C GLN A 150 25.24 -5.98 -0.51
N HIS A 151 24.71 -7.05 0.10
CA HIS A 151 23.92 -8.04 -0.63
C HIS A 151 22.65 -7.47 -1.27
N ILE A 152 21.99 -6.52 -0.60
CA ILE A 152 20.83 -5.80 -1.17
C ILE A 152 21.28 -4.96 -2.36
N TYR A 153 22.35 -4.18 -2.21
CA TYR A 153 22.91 -3.36 -3.30
C TYR A 153 23.30 -4.21 -4.51
N ASP A 154 24.03 -5.31 -4.30
CA ASP A 154 24.45 -6.22 -5.36
C ASP A 154 23.25 -6.84 -6.07
N TYR A 155 22.24 -7.27 -5.32
CA TYR A 155 20.99 -7.78 -5.90
C TYR A 155 20.30 -6.74 -6.76
N VAL A 156 20.09 -5.52 -6.23
CA VAL A 156 19.43 -4.43 -6.98
C VAL A 156 20.20 -4.14 -8.26
N LYS A 157 21.53 -3.99 -8.16
CA LYS A 157 22.38 -3.75 -9.32
C LYS A 157 22.28 -4.86 -10.37
N GLU A 158 22.32 -6.13 -9.96
CA GLU A 158 22.13 -7.27 -10.86
C GLU A 158 20.79 -7.20 -11.61
N GLU A 159 19.70 -6.82 -10.95
CA GLU A 159 18.37 -6.71 -11.58
C GLU A 159 18.29 -5.51 -12.54
N VAL A 160 18.90 -4.37 -12.16
CA VAL A 160 18.97 -3.16 -12.99
C VAL A 160 19.80 -3.37 -14.27
N ASP A 161 20.90 -4.13 -14.16
CA ASP A 161 21.76 -4.45 -15.29
C ASP A 161 21.06 -5.36 -16.31
N LYS A 162 20.12 -6.21 -15.87
CA LYS A 162 19.30 -7.07 -16.74
C LYS A 162 18.15 -6.32 -17.42
N TYR A 163 17.78 -5.15 -16.91
CA TYR A 163 16.59 -4.44 -17.38
C TYR A 163 16.84 -3.76 -18.73
N GLU A 164 16.00 -4.13 -19.70
CA GLU A 164 15.94 -3.56 -21.05
C GLU A 164 14.51 -3.07 -21.35
N PRO A 165 14.28 -1.76 -21.57
CA PRO A 165 12.95 -1.20 -21.80
C PRO A 165 12.17 -1.84 -22.96
N ALA A 166 12.88 -2.30 -23.99
CA ALA A 166 12.26 -2.95 -25.15
C ALA A 166 11.59 -4.29 -24.80
N ASN A 167 11.98 -4.91 -23.69
CA ASN A 167 11.49 -6.20 -23.23
C ASN A 167 10.60 -6.08 -21.98
N ASP A 168 10.19 -4.86 -21.60
CA ASP A 168 9.40 -4.64 -20.40
C ASP A 168 8.03 -5.33 -20.51
N PRO A 169 7.69 -6.27 -19.59
CA PRO A 169 6.44 -7.02 -19.68
C PRO A 169 5.22 -6.18 -19.30
N ILE A 170 5.41 -5.13 -18.51
CA ILE A 170 4.36 -4.29 -17.94
C ILE A 170 4.12 -3.06 -18.81
N TYR A 171 5.15 -2.42 -19.36
CA TYR A 171 5.05 -1.15 -20.09
C TYR A 171 5.30 -1.32 -21.59
N ASN A 172 4.22 -1.41 -22.39
CA ASN A 172 4.30 -1.63 -23.84
C ASN A 172 4.03 -0.37 -24.68
N SER A 173 3.78 0.76 -24.02
CA SER A 173 3.52 2.02 -24.70
C SER A 173 3.91 3.23 -23.86
N ARG A 174 4.15 4.36 -24.54
CA ARG A 174 4.34 5.66 -23.88
C ARG A 174 3.15 6.05 -22.99
N LYS A 175 1.93 5.62 -23.34
CA LYS A 175 0.72 5.91 -22.55
C LYS A 175 0.73 5.16 -21.21
N ASP A 176 1.26 3.94 -21.18
CA ASP A 176 1.37 3.18 -19.94
C ASP A 176 2.36 3.83 -18.98
N VAL A 177 3.50 4.32 -19.50
CA VAL A 177 4.49 5.04 -18.69
C VAL A 177 3.94 6.39 -18.20
N ILE A 178 3.18 7.11 -19.01
CA ILE A 178 2.48 8.32 -18.54
C ILE A 178 1.47 7.99 -17.44
N GLU A 179 0.79 6.86 -17.55
CA GLU A 179 -0.17 6.46 -16.54
C GLU A 179 0.54 6.05 -15.24
N SER A 180 1.71 5.41 -15.28
CA SER A 180 2.50 5.20 -14.05
C SER A 180 3.00 6.50 -13.44
N ILE A 181 3.44 7.47 -14.25
CA ILE A 181 3.79 8.82 -13.77
C ILE A 181 2.62 9.43 -12.98
N ARG A 182 1.39 9.30 -13.50
CA ARG A 182 0.19 9.70 -12.74
C ARG A 182 0.10 8.92 -11.43
N GLN A 183 0.07 7.59 -11.47
CA GLN A 183 -0.18 6.79 -10.28
C GLN A 183 0.86 6.96 -9.16
N TRP A 184 2.10 7.29 -9.49
CA TRP A 184 3.15 7.57 -8.50
C TRP A 184 3.17 9.01 -7.97
N ALA A 185 2.33 9.91 -8.54
CA ALA A 185 2.27 11.31 -8.14
C ALA A 185 2.00 11.53 -6.63
N PRO A 186 1.09 10.80 -5.96
CA PRO A 186 0.83 11.03 -4.54
C PRO A 186 2.08 10.82 -3.67
N PHE A 187 2.96 9.89 -4.03
CA PHE A 187 4.22 9.67 -3.31
C PHE A 187 5.25 10.74 -3.66
N ASN A 188 5.57 10.90 -4.95
CA ASN A 188 6.65 11.77 -5.42
C ASN A 188 6.35 13.29 -5.28
N GLN A 189 5.07 13.69 -5.18
CA GLN A 189 4.69 15.07 -4.84
C GLN A 189 4.64 15.32 -3.31
N THR A 190 5.00 14.31 -2.51
CA THR A 190 5.19 14.42 -1.06
C THR A 190 6.56 13.88 -0.64
N ASP A 191 7.55 14.01 -1.52
CA ASP A 191 8.91 13.56 -1.25
C ASP A 191 9.51 14.26 -0.04
N GLY A 192 10.30 13.53 0.74
CA GLY A 192 10.82 13.95 2.05
C GLY A 192 9.78 14.00 3.18
N ALA A 193 8.48 13.79 2.94
CA ALA A 193 7.45 13.93 3.99
C ALA A 193 7.59 12.95 5.16
N TRP A 194 8.39 11.87 5.03
CA TRP A 194 8.65 10.94 6.12
C TRP A 194 9.61 11.51 7.18
N LEU A 195 10.40 12.52 6.81
CA LEU A 195 11.31 13.23 7.72
C LEU A 195 10.66 14.44 8.39
N ARG A 196 9.43 14.81 8.01
CA ARG A 196 8.73 15.92 8.67
C ARG A 196 8.60 15.60 10.17
N TYR A 197 8.99 16.54 11.02
CA TYR A 197 9.09 16.40 12.49
C TYR A 197 10.18 15.47 13.03
N ALA A 198 10.94 14.75 12.19
CA ALA A 198 12.12 14.02 12.64
C ALA A 198 13.30 14.98 12.92
N VAL A 199 13.33 16.11 12.21
CA VAL A 199 14.24 17.22 12.45
C VAL A 199 13.59 18.24 13.40
N LYS A 200 14.21 18.46 14.56
CA LYS A 200 13.70 19.38 15.60
C LYS A 200 14.40 20.74 15.55
N LEU A 201 13.67 21.78 15.94
CA LEU A 201 14.25 23.10 16.22
C LEU A 201 15.07 23.05 17.51
N GLY A 202 16.31 23.56 17.48
CA GLY A 202 17.19 23.61 18.65
C GLY A 202 18.63 23.20 18.31
N PRO A 203 19.48 22.97 19.33
CA PRO A 203 20.80 22.38 19.12
C PRO A 203 20.69 21.03 18.40
N THR A 204 21.51 20.86 17.37
CA THR A 204 21.47 19.70 16.47
C THR A 204 22.65 18.78 16.77
N ASP A 205 22.37 17.47 16.90
CA ASP A 205 23.39 16.43 16.94
C ASP A 205 23.72 15.89 15.53
N GLU A 206 24.73 15.04 15.41
CA GLU A 206 25.16 14.50 14.10
C GLU A 206 24.02 13.74 13.39
N ILE A 207 23.20 12.98 14.13
CA ILE A 207 22.05 12.26 13.58
C ILE A 207 21.05 13.24 12.96
N THR A 208 20.63 14.25 13.72
CA THR A 208 19.67 15.26 13.26
C THR A 208 20.27 16.07 12.10
N SER A 209 21.57 16.35 12.12
CA SER A 209 22.26 17.05 11.03
C SER A 209 22.19 16.25 9.72
N LEU A 210 22.50 14.95 9.76
CA LEU A 210 22.46 14.07 8.58
C LEU A 210 21.04 13.96 8.01
N LEU A 211 20.02 13.78 8.87
CA LEU A 211 18.62 13.75 8.43
C LEU A 211 18.14 15.12 7.91
N SER A 212 18.66 16.22 8.46
CA SER A 212 18.35 17.57 7.97
C SER A 212 18.95 17.83 6.60
N GLU A 213 20.13 17.28 6.31
CA GLU A 213 20.76 17.38 4.99
C GLU A 213 19.89 16.70 3.93
N ILE A 214 19.47 15.46 4.19
CA ILE A 214 18.54 14.71 3.32
C ILE A 214 17.27 15.55 3.09
N LEU A 215 16.59 15.97 4.16
CA LEU A 215 15.35 16.75 4.03
C LEU A 215 15.55 18.09 3.29
N GLN A 216 16.70 18.75 3.44
CA GLN A 216 16.97 20.00 2.73
C GLN A 216 17.14 19.79 1.22
N ASP A 217 17.80 18.70 0.82
CA ASP A 217 17.90 18.32 -0.59
C ASP A 217 16.52 18.00 -1.17
N GLU A 218 15.69 17.20 -0.48
CA GLU A 218 14.29 16.92 -0.85
C GLU A 218 13.47 18.20 -1.09
N LEU A 219 13.68 19.19 -0.23
CA LEU A 219 13.01 20.49 -0.29
C LEU A 219 13.63 21.46 -1.31
N GLY A 220 14.74 21.08 -1.96
CA GLY A 220 15.40 21.86 -3.01
C GLY A 220 16.39 22.91 -2.52
N ASN A 221 16.87 22.83 -1.27
CA ASN A 221 17.84 23.78 -0.68
C ASN A 221 17.43 25.25 -0.81
N GLY A 222 16.14 25.54 -0.63
CA GLY A 222 15.59 26.89 -0.76
C GLY A 222 15.37 27.39 -2.19
N LYS A 223 15.58 26.54 -3.20
CA LYS A 223 15.26 26.81 -4.61
C LYS A 223 14.03 26.01 -5.04
N ALA A 224 12.94 26.70 -5.36
CA ALA A 224 11.67 26.05 -5.70
C ALA A 224 11.82 25.13 -6.94
N GLU A 225 12.63 25.52 -7.91
CA GLU A 225 12.91 24.73 -9.11
C GLU A 225 13.69 23.43 -8.85
N HIS A 226 14.34 23.30 -7.69
CA HIS A 226 15.05 22.08 -7.27
C HIS A 226 14.23 21.22 -6.32
N ASN A 227 13.11 21.73 -5.79
CA ASN A 227 12.24 20.97 -4.89
C ASN A 227 11.71 19.73 -5.61
N HIS A 228 11.85 18.54 -5.00
CA HIS A 228 11.52 17.26 -5.65
C HIS A 228 10.05 17.19 -6.07
N SER A 229 9.15 17.67 -5.20
CA SER A 229 7.71 17.73 -5.50
C SER A 229 7.40 18.68 -6.67
N THR A 230 8.14 19.79 -6.80
CA THR A 230 8.03 20.73 -7.92
C THR A 230 8.56 20.14 -9.22
N LEU A 231 9.69 19.43 -9.16
CA LEU A 231 10.25 18.68 -10.30
C LEU A 231 9.25 17.61 -10.80
N TYR A 232 8.62 16.87 -9.90
CA TYR A 232 7.62 15.86 -10.28
C TYR A 232 6.34 16.51 -10.83
N THR A 233 5.92 17.64 -10.27
CA THR A 233 4.79 18.44 -10.82
C THR A 233 5.10 18.92 -12.24
N THR A 234 6.34 19.33 -12.50
CA THR A 234 6.80 19.72 -13.85
C THR A 234 6.80 18.53 -14.80
N LEU A 235 7.22 17.34 -14.34
CA LEU A 235 7.13 16.10 -15.11
C LEU A 235 5.68 15.75 -15.49
N LEU A 236 4.75 15.82 -14.54
CA LEU A 236 3.31 15.61 -14.78
C LEU A 236 2.78 16.57 -15.85
N ALA A 237 3.08 17.86 -15.73
CA ALA A 237 2.68 18.87 -16.70
C ALA A 237 3.26 18.59 -18.10
N SER A 238 4.53 18.17 -18.20
CA SER A 238 5.16 17.78 -19.47
C SER A 238 4.50 16.57 -20.13
N CYS A 239 3.82 15.73 -19.35
CA CYS A 239 3.02 14.61 -19.83
C CYS A 239 1.56 14.98 -20.15
N GLY A 240 1.18 16.25 -20.01
CA GLY A 240 -0.20 16.73 -20.18
C GLY A 240 -1.12 16.34 -19.03
N ILE A 241 -0.57 16.03 -17.86
CA ILE A 241 -1.35 15.68 -16.66
C ILE A 241 -1.46 16.92 -15.78
N ASN A 242 -2.68 17.42 -15.63
CA ASN A 242 -3.03 18.43 -14.64
C ASN A 242 -3.81 17.76 -13.50
N LEU A 243 -3.27 17.89 -12.29
CA LEU A 243 -3.89 17.46 -11.04
C LEU A 243 -4.30 18.70 -10.23
N PRO A 244 -5.26 18.59 -9.31
CA PRO A 244 -5.44 19.60 -8.27
C PRO A 244 -4.15 19.82 -7.45
N GLU A 245 -4.14 20.84 -6.60
CA GLU A 245 -3.01 21.00 -5.65
C GLU A 245 -3.00 19.85 -4.66
N VAL A 246 -1.81 19.38 -4.26
CA VAL A 246 -1.64 18.15 -3.46
C VAL A 246 -2.38 18.19 -2.11
N TYR A 247 -2.52 19.40 -1.53
CA TYR A 247 -3.21 19.63 -0.26
C TYR A 247 -4.74 19.72 -0.40
N GLN A 248 -5.29 19.78 -1.62
CA GLN A 248 -6.73 19.91 -1.84
C GLN A 248 -7.44 18.57 -1.73
N ARG A 249 -8.66 18.58 -1.18
CA ARG A 249 -9.54 17.41 -1.10
C ARG A 249 -9.77 16.76 -2.47
N ALA A 250 -9.89 17.59 -3.51
CA ALA A 250 -10.08 17.16 -4.89
C ALA A 250 -8.93 16.28 -5.41
N TYR A 251 -7.71 16.43 -4.90
CA TYR A 251 -6.58 15.58 -5.25
C TYR A 251 -6.80 14.15 -4.74
N ALA A 252 -7.13 14.02 -3.46
CA ALA A 252 -7.40 12.73 -2.83
C ALA A 252 -8.69 12.08 -3.37
N GLU A 253 -9.65 12.87 -3.87
CA GLU A 253 -10.88 12.40 -4.50
C GLU A 253 -10.76 12.10 -6.00
N ASP A 254 -9.62 12.37 -6.61
CA ASP A 254 -9.45 12.18 -8.06
C ASP A 254 -9.63 10.69 -8.42
N PRO A 255 -10.66 10.35 -9.24
CA PRO A 255 -10.98 8.98 -9.57
C PRO A 255 -9.98 8.35 -10.56
N ARG A 256 -9.05 9.14 -11.11
CA ARG A 256 -8.00 8.66 -12.01
C ARG A 256 -6.92 7.89 -11.25
N PHE A 257 -6.77 8.10 -9.94
CA PHE A 257 -5.84 7.31 -9.13
C PHE A 257 -6.45 5.96 -8.76
N LEU A 258 -5.59 4.95 -8.65
CA LEU A 258 -5.86 3.75 -7.88
C LEU A 258 -5.83 4.08 -6.39
N ASP A 259 -6.63 3.39 -5.58
CA ASP A 259 -6.59 3.59 -4.12
C ASP A 259 -5.23 3.23 -3.52
N SER A 260 -4.56 2.24 -4.11
CA SER A 260 -3.22 1.80 -3.71
C SER A 260 -2.11 2.81 -3.99
N ALA A 261 -2.38 3.85 -4.81
CA ALA A 261 -1.45 4.97 -5.01
C ALA A 261 -1.21 5.79 -3.73
N PHE A 262 -2.14 5.74 -2.78
CA PHE A 262 -2.06 6.52 -1.54
C PHE A 262 -1.45 5.76 -0.38
N SER A 263 -1.19 4.45 -0.50
CA SER A 263 -0.75 3.62 0.62
C SER A 263 0.63 4.04 1.16
N ILE A 264 1.62 4.20 0.28
CA ILE A 264 2.98 4.60 0.65
C ILE A 264 3.01 6.03 1.23
N PRO A 265 2.45 7.07 0.57
CA PRO A 265 2.48 8.41 1.16
C PRO A 265 1.64 8.49 2.43
N ALA A 266 0.54 7.74 2.57
CA ALA A 266 -0.18 7.65 3.84
C ALA A 266 0.68 7.03 4.95
N LEU A 267 1.44 5.96 4.66
CA LEU A 267 2.42 5.40 5.62
C LEU A 267 3.42 6.48 6.04
N SER A 268 4.08 7.12 5.07
CA SER A 268 5.07 8.19 5.29
C SER A 268 4.53 9.29 6.21
N LEU A 269 3.34 9.82 5.90
CA LEU A 269 2.69 10.87 6.69
C LEU A 269 2.28 10.37 8.09
N CYS A 270 1.82 9.12 8.21
CA CYS A 270 1.40 8.53 9.49
C CYS A 270 2.58 8.35 10.46
N ILE A 271 3.71 7.79 10.01
CA ILE A 271 4.88 7.58 10.88
C ILE A 271 5.51 8.92 11.27
N SER A 272 5.65 9.84 10.31
CA SER A 272 6.32 11.13 10.54
C SER A 272 5.53 12.04 11.47
N GLN A 273 4.19 11.95 11.46
CA GLN A 273 3.32 12.68 12.40
C GLN A 273 3.64 12.36 13.88
N PHE A 274 4.23 11.20 14.16
CA PHE A 274 4.66 10.79 15.50
C PHE A 274 6.15 10.44 15.50
N SER A 275 6.98 11.31 14.91
CA SER A 275 8.42 11.06 14.71
C SER A 275 9.16 10.65 15.98
N ASP A 276 8.84 11.21 17.15
CA ASP A 276 9.45 10.80 18.42
C ASP A 276 9.14 9.35 18.79
N LEU A 277 7.91 8.91 18.50
CA LEU A 277 7.48 7.56 18.78
C LEU A 277 8.08 6.59 17.77
N PHE A 278 8.06 6.91 16.48
CA PHE A 278 8.46 6.03 15.38
C PHE A 278 9.86 6.32 14.83
N PHE A 279 10.72 6.98 15.61
CA PHE A 279 12.05 7.40 15.15
C PHE A 279 12.90 6.23 14.60
N PRO A 280 12.98 5.05 15.27
CA PRO A 280 13.68 3.90 14.71
C PRO A 280 13.12 3.46 13.35
N GLU A 281 11.80 3.40 13.20
CA GLU A 281 11.14 3.02 11.97
C GLU A 281 11.39 4.05 10.85
N ILE A 282 11.42 5.35 11.17
CA ILE A 282 11.75 6.42 10.22
C ILE A 282 13.19 6.29 9.73
N LEU A 283 14.15 5.97 10.61
CA LEU A 283 15.54 5.70 10.21
C LEU A 283 15.61 4.53 9.21
N GLY A 284 14.89 3.44 9.49
CA GLY A 284 14.80 2.31 8.58
C GLY A 284 14.14 2.63 7.24
N PHE A 285 13.03 3.36 7.28
CA PHE A 285 12.29 3.82 6.09
C PHE A 285 13.18 4.70 5.21
N THR A 286 13.90 5.64 5.82
CA THR A 286 14.89 6.49 5.15
C THR A 286 15.96 5.62 4.51
N LEU A 287 16.57 4.70 5.28
CA LEU A 287 17.61 3.83 4.73
C LEU A 287 17.16 3.05 3.50
N LEU A 288 15.94 2.53 3.46
CA LEU A 288 15.47 1.84 2.26
C LEU A 288 15.45 2.79 1.05
N ILE A 289 14.76 3.92 1.15
CA ILE A 289 14.60 4.88 0.05
C ILE A 289 15.97 5.29 -0.50
N GLU A 290 16.88 5.69 0.38
CA GLU A 290 18.18 6.20 -0.05
C GLU A 290 19.11 5.08 -0.54
N TRP A 291 19.14 3.93 0.16
CA TRP A 291 20.09 2.87 -0.17
C TRP A 291 19.72 2.11 -1.44
N THR A 292 18.42 1.98 -1.73
CA THR A 292 17.93 1.26 -2.91
C THR A 292 17.62 2.17 -4.10
N VAL A 293 18.14 3.40 -4.12
CA VAL A 293 17.94 4.36 -5.24
C VAL A 293 18.21 3.78 -6.63
N LEU A 294 19.11 2.80 -6.76
CA LEU A 294 19.35 2.12 -8.04
C LEU A 294 18.08 1.44 -8.60
N GLU A 295 17.09 1.11 -7.78
CA GLU A 295 15.78 0.59 -8.21
C GLU A 295 15.02 1.59 -9.10
N VAL A 296 15.38 2.88 -9.12
CA VAL A 296 14.79 3.87 -10.04
C VAL A 296 15.53 3.97 -11.39
N ALA A 297 16.73 3.38 -11.53
CA ALA A 297 17.48 3.41 -12.79
C ALA A 297 16.74 2.75 -13.98
N PRO A 298 15.96 1.66 -13.80
CA PRO A 298 15.04 1.15 -14.82
C PRO A 298 14.06 2.22 -15.32
N ASN A 299 13.52 3.09 -14.44
CA ASN A 299 12.64 4.18 -14.86
C ASN A 299 13.36 5.18 -15.76
N ILE A 300 14.62 5.51 -15.48
CA ILE A 300 15.44 6.38 -16.35
C ILE A 300 15.54 5.78 -17.76
N LYS A 301 15.90 4.49 -17.86
CA LYS A 301 16.01 3.77 -19.14
C LYS A 301 14.66 3.76 -19.86
N LEU A 302 13.58 3.44 -19.15
CA LEU A 302 12.21 3.36 -19.69
C LEU A 302 11.71 4.71 -20.20
N PHE A 303 11.95 5.79 -19.46
CA PHE A 303 11.50 7.13 -19.82
C PHE A 303 12.23 7.61 -21.07
N LYS A 304 13.56 7.42 -21.13
CA LYS A 304 14.35 7.71 -22.33
C LYS A 304 13.84 6.94 -23.55
N TYR A 305 13.57 5.64 -23.38
CA TYR A 305 13.06 4.79 -24.46
C TYR A 305 11.74 5.30 -25.06
N TYR A 306 10.81 5.76 -24.23
CA TYR A 306 9.52 6.31 -24.67
C TYR A 306 9.52 7.84 -24.89
N GLY A 307 10.67 8.51 -24.88
CA GLY A 307 10.79 9.95 -25.13
C GLY A 307 10.14 10.82 -24.05
N LEU A 308 10.26 10.42 -22.79
CA LEU A 308 9.82 11.16 -21.59
C LEU A 308 11.03 11.73 -20.84
N ASN A 309 10.83 12.81 -20.10
CA ASN A 309 11.89 13.47 -19.35
C ASN A 309 12.26 12.64 -18.09
N PRO A 310 13.48 12.09 -17.99
CA PRO A 310 13.90 11.27 -16.86
C PRO A 310 14.49 12.06 -15.69
N HIS A 311 14.58 13.39 -15.80
CA HIS A 311 15.39 14.24 -14.91
C HIS A 311 15.12 14.03 -13.41
N PHE A 312 13.85 13.85 -13.02
CA PHE A 312 13.48 13.56 -11.63
C PHE A 312 14.24 12.33 -11.08
N TYR A 313 14.28 11.23 -11.82
CA TYR A 313 14.97 10.00 -11.38
C TYR A 313 16.49 10.07 -11.55
N GLU A 314 16.99 10.78 -12.57
CA GLU A 314 18.43 10.96 -12.77
C GLU A 314 19.08 11.71 -11.60
N MET A 315 18.38 12.71 -11.07
CA MET A 315 18.84 13.48 -9.91
C MET A 315 18.93 12.60 -8.66
N HIS A 316 17.90 11.81 -8.33
CA HIS A 316 17.92 10.88 -7.19
C HIS A 316 19.12 9.93 -7.25
N VAL A 317 19.38 9.28 -8.40
CA VAL A 317 20.54 8.37 -8.57
C VAL A 317 21.88 9.08 -8.28
N ALA A 318 21.98 10.38 -8.55
CA ALA A 318 23.19 11.15 -8.26
C ALA A 318 23.32 11.49 -6.76
N ILE A 319 22.23 11.96 -6.13
CA ILE A 319 22.24 12.48 -4.76
C ILE A 319 22.20 11.34 -3.72
N ASP A 320 21.46 10.26 -3.96
CA ASP A 320 21.13 9.29 -2.90
C ASP A 320 22.15 8.15 -2.79
N ASN A 321 23.24 8.22 -3.56
CA ASN A 321 24.18 7.10 -3.73
C ASN A 321 24.75 6.55 -2.40
N ALA A 322 24.93 5.24 -2.33
CA ALA A 322 25.38 4.53 -1.13
C ALA A 322 26.81 4.85 -0.66
N SER A 323 27.63 5.52 -1.49
CA SER A 323 29.04 5.76 -1.17
C SER A 323 29.29 7.04 -0.39
N SER A 324 28.62 8.12 -0.76
CA SER A 324 28.78 9.44 -0.13
C SER A 324 27.52 10.31 -0.22
N GLY A 325 26.42 9.76 -0.72
CA GLY A 325 25.13 10.43 -0.84
C GLY A 325 24.22 10.11 0.33
N HIS A 326 22.91 10.34 0.15
CA HIS A 326 21.94 10.13 1.22
C HIS A 326 21.93 8.69 1.77
N GLY A 327 22.21 7.68 0.95
CA GLY A 327 22.34 6.30 1.43
C GLY A 327 23.44 6.13 2.49
N ALA A 328 24.58 6.82 2.31
CA ALA A 328 25.65 6.85 3.31
C ALA A 328 25.21 7.60 4.59
N ASN A 329 24.52 8.74 4.44
CA ASN A 329 23.99 9.53 5.56
C ASN A 329 22.95 8.73 6.37
N ALA A 330 22.00 8.07 5.72
CA ALA A 330 21.00 7.24 6.37
C ALA A 330 21.62 6.07 7.15
N LYS A 331 22.60 5.37 6.54
CA LYS A 331 23.36 4.31 7.21
C LYS A 331 24.11 4.84 8.44
N ARG A 332 24.81 5.97 8.30
CA ARG A 332 25.57 6.60 9.39
C ARG A 332 24.66 7.03 10.54
N SER A 333 23.48 7.59 10.24
CA SER A 333 22.47 7.96 11.25
C SER A 333 22.03 6.76 12.08
N ILE A 334 21.85 5.59 11.46
CA ILE A 334 21.51 4.34 12.17
C ILE A 334 22.64 3.85 13.08
N GLU A 335 23.88 3.89 12.59
CA GLU A 335 25.06 3.48 13.37
C GLU A 335 25.20 4.35 14.63
N LEU A 336 25.15 5.68 14.46
CA LEU A 336 25.17 6.64 15.57
C LEU A 336 24.02 6.42 16.56
N TYR A 337 22.82 6.22 16.03
CA TYR A 337 21.65 5.98 16.85
C TYR A 337 21.81 4.72 17.71
N LEU A 338 22.27 3.61 17.12
CA LEU A 338 22.45 2.35 17.85
C LEU A 338 23.63 2.42 18.83
N ASP A 339 24.67 3.22 18.55
CA ASP A 339 25.72 3.49 19.51
C ASP A 339 25.19 4.27 20.73
N HIS A 340 24.33 5.28 20.53
CA HIS A 340 23.65 5.97 21.64
C HIS A 340 22.73 5.02 22.42
N VAL A 341 21.96 4.15 21.74
CA VAL A 341 21.12 3.14 22.40
C VAL A 341 22.00 2.20 23.24
N ARG A 342 23.13 1.73 22.70
CA ARG A 342 24.07 0.86 23.42
C ARG A 342 24.60 1.52 24.68
N GLN A 343 25.00 2.80 24.61
CA GLN A 343 25.54 3.55 25.75
C GLN A 343 24.53 3.70 26.90
N ASN A 344 23.23 3.79 26.59
CA ASN A 344 22.18 4.03 27.58
C ASN A 344 21.43 2.78 28.04
N GLY A 345 21.39 1.73 27.22
CA GLY A 345 20.54 0.54 27.45
C GLY A 345 21.21 -0.81 27.19
N GLY A 346 22.48 -0.84 26.77
CA GLY A 346 23.20 -2.08 26.48
C GLY A 346 22.76 -2.78 25.18
N ASP A 347 23.30 -3.97 24.93
CA ASP A 347 23.12 -4.68 23.67
C ASP A 347 21.69 -5.21 23.45
N ASP A 348 20.96 -5.55 24.51
CA ASP A 348 19.56 -5.97 24.40
C ASP A 348 18.68 -4.84 23.86
N ALA A 349 18.91 -3.60 24.32
CA ALA A 349 18.24 -2.42 23.80
C ALA A 349 18.61 -2.18 22.32
N VAL A 350 19.87 -2.41 21.92
CA VAL A 350 20.29 -2.32 20.52
C VAL A 350 19.48 -3.28 19.65
N GLN A 351 19.29 -4.53 20.06
CA GLN A 351 18.50 -5.50 19.29
C GLN A 351 17.00 -5.15 19.22
N GLU A 352 16.44 -4.58 20.29
CA GLU A 352 15.07 -4.06 20.27
C GLU A 352 14.91 -2.92 19.26
N HIS A 353 15.78 -1.92 19.33
CA HIS A 353 15.75 -0.78 18.42
C HIS A 353 16.08 -1.18 16.98
N TRP A 354 17.00 -2.11 16.79
CA TRP A 354 17.31 -2.67 15.49
C TRP A 354 16.11 -3.37 14.85
N ARG A 355 15.34 -4.16 15.61
CA ARG A 355 14.10 -4.76 15.10
C ARG A 355 13.15 -3.71 14.54
N ARG A 356 13.01 -2.58 15.24
CA ARG A 356 12.16 -1.47 14.80
C ARG A 356 12.70 -0.78 13.55
N ILE A 357 14.02 -0.55 13.48
CA ILE A 357 14.68 -0.03 12.28
C ILE A 357 14.43 -0.95 11.08
N TRP A 358 14.61 -2.27 11.26
CA TRP A 358 14.41 -3.21 10.17
C TRP A 358 12.95 -3.35 9.74
N ILE A 359 12.00 -3.21 10.68
CA ILE A 359 10.56 -3.07 10.36
C ILE A 359 10.31 -1.83 9.51
N GLY A 360 10.88 -0.68 9.90
CA GLY A 360 10.84 0.55 9.11
C GLY A 360 11.37 0.35 7.69
N PHE A 361 12.54 -0.29 7.56
CA PHE A 361 13.14 -0.64 6.28
C PHE A 361 12.21 -1.50 5.42
N ALA A 362 11.60 -2.55 5.98
CA ALA A 362 10.69 -3.41 5.23
C ALA A 362 9.32 -2.78 4.94
N SER A 363 8.97 -1.68 5.62
CA SER A 363 7.59 -1.18 5.61
C SER A 363 7.13 -0.67 4.25
N LEU A 364 8.01 -0.08 3.43
CA LEU A 364 7.69 0.35 2.07
C LEU A 364 7.18 -0.80 1.19
N TRP A 365 7.82 -1.98 1.30
CA TRP A 365 7.45 -3.19 0.56
C TRP A 365 6.12 -3.80 1.00
N SER A 366 5.67 -3.49 2.22
CA SER A 366 4.41 -3.98 2.79
C SER A 366 3.28 -2.95 2.79
N ALA A 367 3.59 -1.69 2.47
CA ALA A 367 2.66 -0.57 2.63
C ALA A 367 1.45 -0.70 1.71
N GLY A 368 1.67 -1.10 0.45
CA GLY A 368 0.60 -1.16 -0.54
C GLY A 368 0.88 -2.08 -1.69
N THR A 369 -0.06 -2.10 -2.63
CA THR A 369 -0.08 -3.03 -3.77
C THR A 369 0.00 -2.31 -5.10
N LEU A 370 0.43 -1.03 -5.12
CA LEU A 370 0.35 -0.16 -6.29
C LEU A 370 0.94 -0.81 -7.54
N ALA A 371 2.17 -1.35 -7.45
CA ALA A 371 2.83 -1.99 -8.60
C ALA A 371 1.96 -3.11 -9.20
N ARG A 372 1.41 -3.99 -8.35
CA ARG A 372 0.55 -5.11 -8.76
C ARG A 372 -0.79 -4.64 -9.29
N ASP A 373 -1.46 -3.72 -8.59
CA ASP A 373 -2.78 -3.23 -8.99
C ASP A 373 -2.69 -2.42 -10.29
N PHE A 374 -1.58 -1.73 -10.50
CA PHE A 374 -1.26 -1.03 -11.73
C PHE A 374 -1.01 -1.99 -12.89
N GLU A 375 -0.19 -3.02 -12.68
CA GLU A 375 0.01 -4.10 -13.65
C GLU A 375 -1.33 -4.75 -14.01
N GLU A 376 -2.17 -5.07 -13.03
CA GLU A 376 -3.51 -5.62 -13.27
C GLU A 376 -4.36 -4.62 -14.05
N MET A 377 -4.37 -3.33 -13.70
CA MET A 377 -5.11 -2.32 -14.45
C MET A 377 -4.66 -2.26 -15.92
N LEU A 378 -3.36 -2.28 -16.20
CA LEU A 378 -2.83 -2.26 -17.57
C LEU A 378 -3.19 -3.56 -18.30
N TYR A 379 -3.06 -4.71 -17.64
CA TYR A 379 -3.45 -6.00 -18.18
C TYR A 379 -4.93 -5.99 -18.59
N GLN A 380 -5.83 -5.57 -17.70
CA GLN A 380 -7.27 -5.44 -17.97
C GLN A 380 -7.56 -4.46 -19.12
N LYS A 381 -6.83 -3.33 -19.20
CA LYS A 381 -6.97 -2.39 -20.32
C LYS A 381 -6.58 -3.03 -21.67
N ARG A 382 -5.53 -3.86 -21.69
CA ARG A 382 -5.02 -4.50 -22.92
C ARG A 382 -5.92 -5.62 -23.43
N ILE A 383 -6.41 -6.48 -22.53
CA ILE A 383 -7.31 -7.58 -22.92
C ILE A 383 -8.75 -7.10 -23.18
N GLY A 384 -9.05 -5.82 -22.91
CA GLY A 384 -10.41 -5.29 -22.89
C GLY A 384 -11.17 -5.72 -21.64
N LYS A 385 -12.42 -5.27 -21.44
CA LYS A 385 -13.24 -5.78 -20.33
C LYS A 385 -13.20 -7.31 -20.34
N PRO A 386 -12.80 -7.98 -19.23
CA PRO A 386 -12.63 -9.42 -19.25
C PRO A 386 -13.95 -10.06 -19.67
N ASP A 387 -13.87 -10.95 -20.66
CA ASP A 387 -15.00 -11.81 -21.02
C ASP A 387 -15.57 -12.38 -19.71
N LEU A 388 -16.87 -12.21 -19.48
CA LEU A 388 -17.57 -12.70 -18.29
C LEU A 388 -17.23 -14.17 -18.05
N ARG A 389 -16.98 -14.91 -19.13
CA ARG A 389 -16.46 -16.26 -19.11
C ARG A 389 -15.15 -16.41 -18.34
N GLN A 390 -14.14 -15.58 -18.59
CA GLN A 390 -12.83 -15.67 -17.93
C GLN A 390 -12.92 -15.36 -16.43
N ARG A 391 -13.81 -14.45 -16.03
CA ARG A 391 -14.11 -14.19 -14.61
C ARG A 391 -14.72 -15.42 -13.94
N MET A 392 -15.65 -16.08 -14.61
CA MET A 392 -16.28 -17.31 -14.12
C MET A 392 -15.28 -18.46 -14.02
N ILE A 393 -14.37 -18.62 -15.00
CA ILE A 393 -13.29 -19.62 -14.98
C ILE A 393 -12.38 -19.40 -13.77
N LYS A 394 -11.89 -18.16 -13.56
CA LYS A 394 -11.06 -17.82 -12.40
C LYS A 394 -11.79 -18.08 -11.08
N MET A 395 -13.07 -17.76 -10.99
CA MET A 395 -13.89 -18.01 -9.80
C MET A 395 -14.02 -19.51 -9.52
N ILE A 396 -14.26 -20.35 -10.54
CA ILE A 396 -14.35 -21.80 -10.38
C ILE A 396 -13.01 -22.37 -9.88
N ALA A 397 -11.90 -21.97 -10.51
CA ALA A 397 -10.55 -22.40 -10.11
C ALA A 397 -10.23 -22.01 -8.66
N HIS A 398 -10.55 -20.78 -8.27
CA HIS A 398 -10.31 -20.29 -6.91
C HIS A 398 -11.14 -21.04 -5.86
N LYS A 399 -12.38 -21.43 -6.19
CA LYS A 399 -13.25 -22.19 -5.29
C LYS A 399 -12.95 -23.68 -5.23
N ALA A 400 -12.18 -24.23 -6.18
CA ALA A 400 -11.89 -25.65 -6.30
C ALA A 400 -11.35 -26.32 -5.01
N PRO A 401 -10.44 -25.73 -4.22
CA PRO A 401 -9.89 -26.37 -3.03
C PRO A 401 -10.94 -26.76 -1.98
N TYR A 402 -12.04 -26.00 -1.91
CA TYR A 402 -13.12 -26.21 -0.94
C TYR A 402 -14.38 -26.80 -1.57
N ALA A 403 -14.75 -26.35 -2.77
CA ALA A 403 -16.00 -26.73 -3.40
C ALA A 403 -15.95 -28.13 -4.05
N SER A 404 -14.77 -28.61 -4.46
CA SER A 404 -14.59 -29.93 -5.10
C SER A 404 -14.99 -31.15 -4.24
N ARG A 405 -15.43 -30.95 -2.99
CA ARG A 405 -15.81 -32.01 -2.07
C ARG A 405 -17.26 -31.91 -1.57
N ASN A 406 -18.02 -30.90 -2.00
CA ASN A 406 -19.29 -30.52 -1.37
C ASN A 406 -20.54 -30.86 -2.19
N HIS A 407 -20.39 -31.54 -3.34
CA HIS A 407 -21.51 -31.79 -4.25
C HIS A 407 -22.05 -33.24 -4.23
N ASN A 408 -21.60 -34.08 -3.28
CA ASN A 408 -22.02 -35.49 -3.12
C ASN A 408 -22.04 -36.23 -4.48
N ASP A 409 -23.18 -36.82 -4.83
CA ASP A 409 -23.43 -37.60 -6.06
C ASP A 409 -24.02 -36.75 -7.21
N ARG A 410 -24.06 -35.42 -7.07
CA ARG A 410 -24.61 -34.54 -8.11
C ARG A 410 -23.70 -34.50 -9.34
N LYS A 411 -24.33 -34.42 -10.52
CA LYS A 411 -23.68 -34.46 -11.83
C LYS A 411 -24.15 -33.35 -12.75
N PHE A 412 -23.30 -32.98 -13.70
CA PHE A 412 -23.69 -32.32 -14.95
C PHE A 412 -23.55 -33.35 -16.09
N GLY A 413 -24.68 -33.78 -16.66
CA GLY A 413 -24.69 -34.94 -17.55
C GLY A 413 -24.18 -36.19 -16.81
N ASP A 414 -23.17 -36.86 -17.38
CA ASP A 414 -22.60 -38.08 -16.79
C ASP A 414 -21.44 -37.83 -15.81
N LYS A 415 -20.96 -36.59 -15.69
CA LYS A 415 -19.78 -36.23 -14.88
C LYS A 415 -20.15 -35.70 -13.50
N PHE A 416 -19.46 -36.14 -12.45
CA PHE A 416 -19.65 -35.62 -11.09
C PHE A 416 -19.14 -34.19 -10.99
N ILE A 417 -19.90 -33.32 -10.31
CA ILE A 417 -19.54 -31.90 -10.16
C ILE A 417 -18.19 -31.74 -9.46
N ASN A 418 -17.91 -32.59 -8.47
CA ASN A 418 -16.63 -32.61 -7.74
C ASN A 418 -15.41 -32.79 -8.67
N GLU A 419 -15.53 -33.60 -9.73
CA GLU A 419 -14.45 -33.88 -10.69
C GLU A 419 -14.24 -32.73 -11.69
N LEU A 420 -15.30 -31.98 -11.99
CA LEU A 420 -15.26 -30.89 -12.95
C LEU A 420 -14.41 -29.71 -12.48
N PHE A 421 -14.20 -29.54 -11.17
CA PHE A 421 -13.30 -28.50 -10.63
C PHE A 421 -11.84 -28.64 -11.08
N ASN A 422 -11.41 -29.82 -11.53
CA ASN A 422 -10.07 -30.04 -12.08
C ASN A 422 -9.89 -29.43 -13.49
N ASN A 423 -10.99 -29.05 -14.15
CA ASN A 423 -10.99 -28.36 -15.44
C ASN A 423 -12.02 -27.21 -15.42
N PRO A 424 -11.63 -26.03 -14.89
CA PRO A 424 -12.53 -24.89 -14.73
C PRO A 424 -13.19 -24.41 -16.03
N GLU A 425 -12.51 -24.46 -17.18
CA GLU A 425 -13.11 -24.15 -18.47
C GLU A 425 -14.22 -25.15 -18.84
N GLY A 426 -13.91 -26.45 -18.78
CA GLY A 426 -14.87 -27.50 -19.09
C GLY A 426 -16.04 -27.58 -18.11
N PHE A 427 -15.82 -27.19 -16.86
CA PHE A 427 -16.91 -27.05 -15.89
C PHE A 427 -17.83 -25.90 -16.28
N LEU A 428 -17.31 -24.72 -16.61
CA LEU A 428 -18.15 -23.60 -17.02
C LEU A 428 -19.01 -23.96 -18.24
N ASP A 429 -18.46 -24.70 -19.21
CA ASP A 429 -19.21 -25.19 -20.37
C ASP A 429 -20.34 -26.13 -19.99
N ALA A 430 -20.05 -27.14 -19.16
CA ALA A 430 -21.07 -28.06 -18.65
C ALA A 430 -22.17 -27.35 -17.84
N LEU A 431 -21.82 -26.29 -17.10
CA LEU A 431 -22.75 -25.49 -16.32
C LEU A 431 -23.70 -24.68 -17.23
N VAL A 432 -23.17 -24.06 -18.30
CA VAL A 432 -23.96 -23.31 -19.29
C VAL A 432 -24.91 -24.21 -20.08
N GLU A 433 -24.51 -25.46 -20.33
CA GLU A 433 -25.34 -26.47 -21.00
C GLU A 433 -26.36 -27.14 -20.07
N SER A 434 -26.20 -26.97 -18.75
CA SER A 434 -27.04 -27.62 -17.75
C SER A 434 -28.43 -26.98 -17.62
N SER A 435 -29.37 -27.71 -17.01
CA SER A 435 -30.69 -27.21 -16.63
C SER A 435 -30.69 -26.23 -15.45
N TYR A 436 -29.53 -26.00 -14.81
CA TYR A 436 -29.40 -25.15 -13.63
C TYR A 436 -29.19 -23.67 -13.95
N VAL A 437 -28.85 -23.35 -15.21
CA VAL A 437 -28.70 -21.98 -15.69
C VAL A 437 -29.87 -21.67 -16.61
N VAL A 438 -30.66 -20.66 -16.26
CA VAL A 438 -31.73 -20.14 -17.13
C VAL A 438 -31.07 -19.36 -18.25
N LYS A 439 -31.38 -19.74 -19.50
CA LYS A 439 -30.86 -19.10 -20.71
C LYS A 439 -31.61 -17.83 -21.07
#